data_AF-A0A6N4X3F0-F1
#
_entry.id   AF-A0A6N4X3F0-F1
#
_cell.length_a   1.000
_cell.length_b   1.000
_cell.length_c   1.000
_cell.angle_alpha   90.00
_cell.angle_beta   90.00
_cell.angle_gamma   90.00
#
_symmetry.space_group_name_H-M   'P 1'
#
loop_
_entity.id
_entity.type
_entity.pdbx_description
1 polymer ?
#
loop_
_entity_poly.entity_id
_entity_poly.type
_entity_poly.pdbx_seq_one_letter_code
_entity_poly.pdbx_strand_id
1 'polypeptide(L)' 'MISFDHDLGDMNYRVRNSFSEKTGYDCAKWLIEYSLDYELMLPDFYCHSMNPIGKENIITLLTNFRNH' A
#
# COMPACT_ATOMS: atom_id res chain seq x y z
N MET A 1 9.27 11.70 -0.44
CA MET A 1 7.86 11.48 -0.84
C MET A 1 7.75 10.10 -1.47
N ILE A 2 6.81 9.27 -1.02
CA ILE A 2 6.52 7.93 -1.59
C ILE A 2 5.30 8.03 -2.48
N SER A 3 5.28 7.33 -3.61
CA SER A 3 4.08 7.23 -4.44
C SER A 3 3.59 5.79 -4.54
N PHE A 4 2.29 5.62 -4.40
CA PHE A 4 1.62 4.33 -4.51
C PHE A 4 0.83 4.21 -5.82
N ASP A 5 0.76 2.98 -6.32
CA ASP A 5 -0.17 2.53 -7.34
C ASP A 5 -0.92 1.31 -6.77
N HIS A 6 -2.21 1.14 -7.05
CA HIS A 6 -2.92 -0.04 -6.57
C HIS A 6 -2.48 -1.27 -7.34
N ASP A 7 -2.33 -1.12 -8.66
CA ASP A 7 -2.07 -2.21 -9.59
C ASP A 7 -0.55 -2.42 -9.76
N LEU A 8 0.13 -2.68 -8.65
CA LEU A 8 1.57 -3.02 -8.63
C LEU A 8 1.85 -4.51 -8.91
N GLY A 9 0.81 -5.34 -8.95
CA GLY A 9 0.93 -6.78 -9.10
C GLY A 9 1.32 -7.18 -10.53
N ASP A 10 2.22 -8.15 -10.64
CA ASP A 10 2.52 -8.81 -11.91
C ASP A 10 1.66 -10.07 -12.02
N MET A 11 0.74 -10.09 -13.00
CA MET A 11 -0.04 -11.29 -13.35
C MET A 11 0.83 -12.54 -13.60
N ASN A 12 2.14 -12.38 -13.82
CA ASN A 12 3.08 -13.48 -14.05
C ASN A 12 3.65 -14.11 -12.78
N TYR A 13 3.36 -13.60 -11.57
CA TYR A 13 3.68 -14.27 -10.31
C TYR A 13 2.74 -15.47 -10.07
N ARG A 14 2.82 -16.47 -10.96
CA ARG A 14 2.17 -17.78 -10.81
C ARG A 14 2.90 -18.57 -9.73
N VAL A 15 2.78 -18.14 -8.47
CA VAL A 15 2.95 -19.04 -7.34
C VAL A 15 1.81 -20.04 -7.45
N ARG A 16 2.15 -21.24 -7.93
CA ARG A 16 1.25 -22.40 -7.97
C ARG A 16 0.61 -22.53 -6.58
N ASN A 17 -0.67 -22.17 -6.46
CA ASN A 17 -1.55 -22.43 -5.31
C ASN A 17 -1.71 -21.34 -4.22
N SER A 18 -1.58 -20.04 -4.50
CA SER A 18 -2.09 -19.01 -3.54
C SER A 18 -2.75 -17.82 -4.24
N PHE A 19 -4.06 -17.70 -4.05
CA PHE A 19 -4.98 -16.75 -4.69
C PHE A 19 -4.99 -15.36 -4.03
N SER A 20 -3.87 -14.66 -3.96
CA SER A 20 -3.92 -13.21 -3.72
C SER A 20 -2.70 -12.54 -4.32
N GLU A 21 -2.90 -11.88 -5.45
CA GLU A 21 -1.97 -10.89 -5.98
C GLU A 21 -1.74 -9.80 -4.92
N LYS A 22 -0.47 -9.47 -4.66
CA LYS A 22 -0.14 -8.35 -3.78
C LYS A 22 -0.28 -7.06 -4.58
N THR A 23 -1.01 -6.12 -4.00
CA THR A 23 -1.33 -4.81 -4.57
C THR A 23 -0.55 -3.72 -3.84
N GLY A 24 -0.63 -2.47 -4.29
CA GLY A 24 -0.10 -1.35 -3.50
C GLY A 24 -0.78 -1.14 -2.16
N TYR A 25 -1.97 -1.70 -1.95
CA TYR A 25 -2.60 -1.71 -0.63
C TYR A 25 -1.82 -2.58 0.36
N ASP A 26 -1.30 -3.72 -0.09
CA ASP A 26 -0.45 -4.59 0.74
C ASP A 26 0.89 -3.92 1.04
N CYS A 27 1.44 -3.16 0.08
CA CYS A 27 2.62 -2.34 0.30
C CYS A 27 2.36 -1.24 1.35
N ALA A 28 1.20 -0.59 1.32
CA ALA A 28 0.83 0.44 2.31
C ALA A 28 0.70 -0.14 3.72
N LYS A 29 0.11 -1.34 3.87
CA LYS A 29 0.06 -2.05 5.16
C LYS A 29 1.46 -2.38 5.68
N TRP A 30 2.30 -2.95 4.82
CA TRP A 30 3.67 -3.28 5.19
C TRP A 30 4.45 -2.03 5.64
N LEU A 31 4.27 -0.89 4.96
CA LEU A 31 4.92 0.36 5.37
C LEU A 31 4.46 0.81 6.77
N ILE A 32 3.18 0.66 7.10
CA ILE A 32 2.67 0.96 8.45
C ILE A 32 3.29 0.04 9.49
N GLU A 33 3.31 -1.28 9.25
CA GLU A 33 3.91 -2.26 10.16
C GLU A 33 5.39 -1.95 10.39
N TYR A 34 6.13 -1.69 9.32
CA TYR A 34 7.53 -1.26 9.40
C TYR A 34 7.67 0.06 10.18
N SER A 35 6.77 1.01 9.98
CA SER A 35 6.83 2.28 10.72
C SER A 35 6.57 2.09 12.22
N LEU A 36 5.68 1.16 12.59
CA LEU A 36 5.41 0.81 13.99
C LEU A 36 6.60 0.10 14.64
N ASP A 37 7.18 -0.90 13.97
CA ASP A 37 8.30 -1.71 14.51
C ASP A 37 9.55 -0.86 14.80
N TYR A 38 9.74 0.22 14.05
CA TYR A 38 10.92 1.08 14.14
C TYR A 38 10.61 2.50 14.63
N GLU A 39 9.40 2.75 15.13
CA GLU A 39 8.94 4.06 15.65
C GLU A 39 9.17 5.22 14.65
N LEU A 40 8.91 4.98 13.37
CA LEU A 40 9.10 5.94 12.29
C LEU A 40 7.80 6.68 11.94
N MET A 41 7.93 7.95 11.57
CA MET A 41 6.82 8.69 10.97
C MET A 41 6.69 8.34 9.48
N LEU A 42 5.45 8.32 8.98
CA LEU A 42 5.21 8.16 7.54
C LEU A 42 5.74 9.36 6.75
N PRO A 43 6.58 9.16 5.73
CA PRO A 43 6.97 10.23 4.82
C PRO A 43 5.76 10.74 4.01
N ASP A 44 5.85 11.94 3.46
CA ASP A 44 4.83 12.44 2.52
C ASP A 44 4.54 11.41 1.43
N PHE A 45 3.25 11.23 1.14
CA PHE A 45 2.82 10.22 0.19
C PHE A 45 1.77 10.74 -0.79
N TYR A 46 1.70 10.05 -1.93
CA TYR A 46 0.73 10.26 -2.98
C TYR A 46 0.27 8.91 -3.54
N CYS A 47 -0.92 8.85 -4.14
CA CYS A 47 -1.38 7.67 -4.86
C CYS A 47 -1.83 8.05 -6.29
N HIS A 48 -1.12 7.53 -7.30
CA HIS A 48 -1.37 7.78 -8.72
C HIS A 48 -2.18 6.68 -9.40
N SER A 49 -2.77 5.78 -8.60
CA SER A 49 -3.56 4.66 -9.11
C SER A 49 -4.74 5.10 -9.96
N MET A 50 -4.92 4.42 -11.10
CA MET A 50 -6.10 4.54 -11.95
C MET A 50 -7.29 3.75 -11.39
N ASN A 51 -7.06 2.79 -10.48
CA ASN A 51 -8.12 2.14 -9.72
C ASN A 51 -8.60 3.08 -8.61
N PRO A 52 -9.83 3.64 -8.69
CA PRO A 52 -10.30 4.66 -7.74
C PRO A 52 -10.53 4.08 -6.34
N ILE A 53 -11.05 2.84 -6.25
CA ILE A 53 -11.33 2.17 -4.98
C ILE A 53 -10.01 1.81 -4.28
N GLY A 54 -9.08 1.22 -5.04
CA GLY A 54 -7.74 0.88 -4.55
C GLY A 54 -6.97 2.12 -4.07
N LYS A 55 -7.07 3.21 -4.83
CA LYS A 55 -6.51 4.52 -4.45
C LYS A 55 -7.08 5.05 -3.14
N GLU A 56 -8.40 5.08 -3.01
CA GLU A 56 -9.08 5.58 -1.81
C GLU A 56 -8.72 4.76 -0.57
N ASN A 57 -8.66 3.43 -0.70
CA ASN A 57 -8.24 2.53 0.38
C ASN A 57 -6.80 2.83 0.85
N ILE A 58 -5.85 3.01 -0.07
CA ILE A 58 -4.45 3.34 0.26
C ILE A 58 -4.37 4.70 0.96
N ILE A 59 -5.00 5.73 0.40
CA ILE A 59 -4.98 7.09 0.96
C ILE A 59 -5.60 7.10 2.36
N THR A 60 -6.75 6.46 2.54
CA THR A 60 -7.48 6.40 3.81
C THR A 60 -6.65 5.68 4.87
N LEU A 61 -6.06 4.53 4.52
CA LEU A 61 -5.21 3.76 5.42
C LEU A 61 -4.03 4.58 5.96
N LEU A 62 -3.25 5.20 5.06
CA LEU A 62 -2.06 5.97 5.42
C LEU A 62 -2.41 7.28 6.14
N THR A 63 -3.51 7.93 5.75
CA THR A 63 -3.98 9.17 6.40
C THR A 63 -4.46 8.90 7.82
N ASN A 64 -5.20 7.81 8.03
CA ASN A 64 -5.66 7.43 9.37
C ASN A 64 -4.46 7.14 10.28
N PHE A 65 -3.48 6.36 9.81
CA PHE A 65 -2.28 6.09 10.58
C PHE A 65 -1.50 7.36 10.93
N ARG A 66 -1.36 8.31 9.99
CA ARG A 66 -0.67 9.59 10.25
C ARG A 66 -1.36 10.45 11.31
N ASN A 67 -2.68 10.33 11.47
CA ASN A 67 -3.46 11.14 12.40
C ASN A 67 -3.61 10.52 13.79
N HIS A 68 -3.13 9.28 13.98
CA HIS A 68 -3.06 8.59 15.27
C HIS A 68 -1.69 8.82 15.93
#